data_AF-A0AAV9H716-F1
#
_entry.id   AF-A0AAV9H716-F1
#
_cell.length_a   1.000
_cell.length_b   1.000
_cell.length_c   1.000
_cell.angle_alpha   90.00
_cell.angle_beta   90.00
_cell.angle_gamma   90.00
#
_symmetry.space_group_name_H-M   'P 1'
#
loop_
_entity.id
_entity.type
_entity.pdbx_description
1 polymer ?
#
loop_
_entity_poly.entity_id
_entity_poly.type
_entity_poly.pdbx_seq_one_letter_code
_entity_poly.pdbx_strand_id
1 'polypeptide(L)'
;MASTLPTKADILTSYRHLLRATLRAVHFAHPQRFLVRDVLREAFRDAKAIGSYDRERVRRTIFFLNSAAWESGLESKILKNLVRVEWERRRKRLDWRELEKGRQIQEATKRKSDPDLIKGKEYEHFDRTVKMLNETMGLCLR
;
A
#
# COMPACT_ATOMS: atom_id res chain seq x y z
N MET A 1 -13.89 -21.98 19.64
CA MET A 1 -12.93 -22.39 18.60
C MET A 1 -11.60 -21.75 18.90
N ALA A 2 -10.54 -22.53 19.12
CA ALA A 2 -9.28 -22.03 19.70
C ALA A 2 -8.58 -21.04 18.76
N SER A 3 -8.47 -19.78 19.16
CA SER A 3 -7.57 -18.80 18.56
C SER A 3 -6.14 -19.18 18.92
N THR A 4 -5.52 -20.02 18.08
CA THR A 4 -4.09 -20.26 18.16
C THR A 4 -3.38 -18.98 17.77
N LEU A 5 -2.56 -18.44 18.67
CA LEU A 5 -1.75 -17.27 18.41
C LEU A 5 -0.90 -17.51 17.15
N PRO A 6 -0.78 -16.53 16.24
CA PRO A 6 -0.08 -16.73 14.99
C PRO A 6 1.39 -17.03 15.25
N THR A 7 1.84 -18.18 14.78
CA THR A 7 3.25 -18.56 14.88
C THR A 7 4.06 -17.79 13.83
N LYS A 8 5.35 -17.51 14.08
CA LYS A 8 6.23 -16.86 13.09
C LYS A 8 6.22 -17.56 11.73
N ALA A 9 6.12 -18.89 11.73
CA ALA A 9 6.00 -19.70 10.52
C ALA A 9 4.74 -19.38 9.70
N ASP A 10 3.60 -19.12 10.36
CA ASP A 10 2.35 -18.75 9.70
C ASP A 10 2.48 -17.38 9.02
N ILE A 11 3.11 -16.42 9.70
CA ILE A 11 3.32 -15.07 9.17
C ILE A 11 4.20 -15.14 7.91
N LEU A 12 5.29 -15.90 7.95
CA LEU A 12 6.18 -16.10 6.79
C LEU A 12 5.46 -16.81 5.63
N THR A 13 4.62 -17.78 5.93
CA THR A 13 3.83 -18.50 4.93
C THR A 13 2.84 -17.56 4.26
N SER A 14 2.08 -16.81 5.05
CA SER A 14 1.17 -15.76 4.60
C SER A 14 1.85 -14.70 3.74
N TYR A 15 3.03 -14.22 4.16
CA TYR A 15 3.86 -13.31 3.35
C TYR A 15 4.18 -13.90 1.97
N ARG A 16 4.64 -15.14 1.91
CA ARG A 16 4.99 -15.81 0.64
C ARG A 16 3.77 -15.97 -0.27
N HIS A 17 2.62 -16.31 0.27
CA HIS A 17 1.39 -16.46 -0.52
C HIS A 17 0.91 -15.10 -1.05
N LEU A 18 0.89 -14.06 -0.22
CA LEU A 18 0.53 -12.71 -0.65
C LEU A 18 1.50 -12.16 -1.69
N LEU A 19 2.81 -12.37 -1.51
CA LEU A 19 3.81 -11.95 -2.49
C LEU A 19 3.59 -12.63 -3.85
N ARG A 20 3.32 -13.93 -3.87
CA ARG A 20 3.05 -14.65 -5.13
C ARG A 20 1.75 -14.18 -5.79
N ALA A 21 0.68 -14.00 -5.00
CA ALA A 21 -0.62 -13.56 -5.50
C ALA A 21 -0.55 -12.14 -6.06
N THR A 22 0.08 -11.20 -5.34
CA THR A 22 0.26 -9.82 -5.81
C THR A 22 1.08 -9.72 -7.09
N LEU A 23 2.17 -10.47 -7.20
CA LEU A 23 3.00 -10.48 -8.42
C LEU A 23 2.23 -11.00 -9.63
N ARG A 24 1.39 -12.03 -9.44
CA ARG A 24 0.49 -12.55 -10.49
C ARG A 24 -0.57 -11.52 -10.88
N ALA A 25 -1.18 -10.87 -9.90
CA ALA A 25 -2.21 -9.84 -10.11
C ALA A 25 -1.71 -8.62 -10.89
N VAL A 26 -0.43 -8.31 -10.76
CA VAL A 26 0.26 -7.24 -11.49
C VAL A 26 0.89 -7.76 -12.81
N HIS A 27 0.67 -9.03 -13.15
CA HIS A 27 1.25 -9.71 -14.31
C HIS A 27 2.77 -9.54 -14.43
N PHE A 28 3.48 -9.46 -13.29
CA PHE A 28 4.92 -9.22 -13.22
C PHE A 28 5.41 -7.97 -13.98
N ALA A 29 4.53 -6.99 -14.22
CA ALA A 29 4.84 -5.80 -15.00
C ALA A 29 5.92 -4.92 -14.34
N HIS A 30 6.78 -4.34 -15.17
CA HIS A 30 7.75 -3.32 -14.75
C HIS A 30 7.11 -1.92 -14.84
N PRO A 31 7.28 -1.00 -13.85
CA PRO A 31 8.03 -1.11 -12.58
C PRO A 31 7.20 -1.66 -11.40
N GLN A 32 5.93 -1.98 -11.63
CA GLN A 32 4.94 -2.28 -10.59
C GLN A 32 5.33 -3.48 -9.69
N ARG A 33 5.98 -4.51 -10.25
CA ARG A 33 6.48 -5.67 -9.49
C ARG A 33 7.41 -5.29 -8.33
N PHE A 34 8.23 -4.25 -8.52
CA PHE A 34 9.18 -3.81 -7.51
C PHE A 34 8.48 -2.99 -6.44
N LEU A 35 7.60 -2.08 -6.87
CA LEU A 35 6.79 -1.29 -5.96
C LEU A 35 5.98 -2.18 -5.01
N VAL A 36 5.23 -3.14 -5.55
CA VAL A 36 4.35 -3.97 -4.73
C VAL A 36 5.14 -4.87 -3.79
N ARG A 37 6.28 -5.40 -4.23
CA ARG A 37 7.19 -6.15 -3.36
C ARG A 37 7.67 -5.31 -2.18
N ASP A 38 8.04 -4.06 -2.43
CA ASP A 38 8.59 -3.18 -1.41
C ASP A 38 7.51 -2.72 -0.43
N VAL A 39 6.30 -2.39 -0.92
CA VAL A 39 5.12 -2.12 -0.07
C VAL A 39 4.81 -3.32 0.84
N LEU A 40 4.83 -4.54 0.29
CA LEU A 40 4.59 -5.76 1.07
C LEU A 40 5.67 -6.00 2.12
N ARG A 41 6.94 -5.72 1.79
CA ARG A 41 8.05 -5.82 2.76
C ARG A 41 7.92 -4.80 3.88
N GLU A 42 7.56 -3.56 3.57
CA GLU A 42 7.31 -2.52 4.56
C GLU A 42 6.15 -2.91 5.48
N ALA A 43 5.04 -3.38 4.91
CA ALA A 43 3.86 -3.79 5.66
C ALA A 43 4.16 -4.92 6.68
N PHE A 44 4.97 -5.91 6.31
CA PHE A 44 5.33 -7.02 7.21
C PHE A 44 6.49 -6.71 8.16
N ARG A 45 7.27 -5.63 7.91
CA ARG A 45 8.33 -5.17 8.81
C ARG A 45 7.81 -4.29 9.94
N ASP A 46 6.69 -3.60 9.73
CA ASP A 46 6.06 -2.80 10.77
C ASP A 46 5.64 -3.69 11.96
N ALA A 47 6.22 -3.45 13.15
CA ALA A 47 5.94 -4.24 14.36
C ALA A 47 4.45 -4.27 14.74
N LYS A 48 3.68 -3.23 14.36
CA LYS A 48 2.23 -3.18 14.55
C LYS A 48 1.46 -4.20 13.70
N ALA A 49 1.98 -4.58 12.54
CA ALA A 49 1.35 -5.55 11.64
C ALA A 49 1.36 -6.98 12.20
N ILE A 50 2.31 -7.30 13.09
CA ILE A 50 2.37 -8.59 13.77
C ILE A 50 1.23 -8.71 14.79
N GLY A 51 0.87 -7.61 15.47
CA GLY A 51 -0.22 -7.58 16.45
C GLY A 51 -1.62 -7.60 15.83
N SER A 52 -1.78 -7.12 14.59
CA SER A 52 -3.06 -7.11 13.87
C SER A 52 -3.20 -8.25 12.86
N TYR A 53 -2.41 -9.31 12.99
CA TYR A 53 -2.44 -10.43 12.05
C TYR A 53 -3.76 -11.20 12.17
N ASP A 54 -4.53 -11.24 11.09
CA ASP A 54 -5.75 -12.03 10.97
C ASP A 54 -5.62 -12.98 9.77
N ARG A 55 -5.62 -14.28 10.06
CA ARG A 55 -5.47 -15.34 9.06
C ARG A 55 -6.60 -15.31 8.03
N GLU A 56 -7.82 -15.00 8.45
CA GLU A 56 -8.98 -15.00 7.55
C GLU A 56 -8.94 -13.81 6.59
N ARG A 57 -8.53 -12.62 7.08
CA ARG A 57 -8.35 -11.46 6.20
C ARG A 57 -7.24 -11.66 5.19
N VAL A 58 -6.14 -12.33 5.59
CA VAL A 58 -5.08 -12.72 4.65
C VAL A 58 -5.63 -13.65 3.57
N ARG A 59 -6.39 -14.68 3.95
CA ARG A 59 -7.03 -15.61 3.00
C ARG A 59 -7.93 -14.89 2.01
N ARG A 60 -8.82 -14.00 2.48
CA ARG A 60 -9.70 -13.18 1.63
C ARG A 60 -8.90 -12.27 0.69
N THR A 61 -7.80 -11.68 1.18
CA THR A 61 -6.92 -10.84 0.36
C THR A 61 -6.22 -11.65 -0.74
N ILE A 62 -5.76 -12.87 -0.45
CA ILE A 62 -5.19 -13.77 -1.46
C ILE A 62 -6.24 -14.10 -2.54
N PHE A 63 -7.48 -14.38 -2.13
CA PHE A 63 -8.58 -14.63 -3.07
C PHE A 63 -8.83 -13.42 -3.97
N PHE A 64 -8.99 -12.22 -3.39
CA PHE A 64 -9.14 -10.96 -4.13
C PHE A 64 -8.01 -10.73 -5.15
N LEU A 65 -6.76 -10.93 -4.75
CA LEU A 65 -5.60 -10.76 -5.63
C LEU A 65 -5.56 -11.79 -6.75
N ASN A 66 -5.92 -13.04 -6.47
CA ASN A 66 -6.05 -14.05 -7.51
C ASN A 66 -7.14 -13.62 -8.49
N SER A 67 -8.34 -13.25 -8.03
CA SER A 67 -9.42 -12.77 -8.91
C SER A 67 -8.96 -11.60 -9.80
N ALA A 68 -8.22 -10.64 -9.23
CA ALA A 68 -7.63 -9.52 -9.99
C ALA A 68 -6.63 -9.95 -11.07
N ALA A 69 -5.99 -11.12 -10.93
CA ALA A 69 -5.06 -11.69 -11.90
C ALA A 69 -5.75 -12.44 -13.04
N TRP A 70 -6.88 -13.09 -12.74
CA TRP A 70 -7.62 -13.90 -13.71
C TRP A 70 -8.58 -13.06 -14.56
N GLU A 71 -9.27 -12.11 -13.94
CA GLU A 71 -10.33 -11.33 -14.59
C GLU A 71 -9.99 -9.83 -14.61
N SER A 72 -10.31 -9.15 -15.71
CA SER A 72 -10.22 -7.68 -15.83
C SER A 72 -11.41 -6.97 -15.18
N GLY A 73 -11.82 -7.46 -14.01
CA GLY A 73 -12.96 -6.97 -13.22
C GLY A 73 -12.66 -5.70 -12.41
N LEU A 74 -13.52 -5.45 -11.42
CA LEU A 74 -13.36 -4.32 -10.49
C LEU A 74 -12.11 -4.48 -9.64
N GLU A 75 -11.77 -5.71 -9.24
CA GLU A 75 -10.59 -6.05 -8.44
C GLU A 75 -9.30 -5.64 -9.14
N SER A 76 -9.21 -5.93 -10.44
CA SER A 76 -8.06 -5.53 -11.28
C SER A 76 -7.97 -4.00 -11.39
N LYS A 77 -9.10 -3.29 -11.53
CA LYS A 77 -9.14 -1.82 -11.58
C LYS A 77 -8.75 -1.19 -10.24
N ILE A 78 -9.26 -1.73 -9.13
CA ILE A 78 -8.93 -1.28 -7.77
C ILE A 78 -7.42 -1.47 -7.52
N LEU A 79 -6.88 -2.65 -7.85
CA LEU A 79 -5.45 -2.92 -7.67
C LEU A 79 -4.57 -1.98 -8.50
N LYS A 80 -4.93 -1.71 -9.77
CA LYS A 80 -4.21 -0.75 -10.61
C LYS A 80 -4.22 0.65 -10.03
N ASN A 81 -5.36 1.08 -9.45
CA ASN A 81 -5.46 2.38 -8.80
C ASN A 81 -4.57 2.45 -7.55
N LEU A 82 -4.59 1.42 -6.70
CA LEU A 82 -3.71 1.32 -5.52
C LEU A 82 -2.24 1.42 -5.91
N VAL A 83 -1.81 0.62 -6.89
CA VAL A 83 -0.43 0.62 -7.38
C VAL A 83 -0.03 1.99 -7.95
N ARG A 84 -0.95 2.65 -8.67
CA ARG A 84 -0.72 3.99 -9.21
C ARG A 84 -0.55 5.04 -8.12
N VAL A 85 -1.46 5.07 -7.13
CA VAL A 85 -1.40 6.04 -6.03
C VAL A 85 -0.13 5.84 -5.21
N GLU A 86 0.26 4.61 -4.91
CA GLU A 86 1.51 4.31 -4.21
C GLU A 86 2.75 4.71 -5.02
N TRP A 87 2.72 4.54 -6.34
CA TRP A 87 3.80 5.00 -7.21
C TRP A 87 3.96 6.52 -7.14
N GLU A 88 2.85 7.26 -7.23
CA GLU A 88 2.83 8.72 -7.13
C GLU A 88 3.32 9.21 -5.76
N ARG A 89 2.90 8.56 -4.66
CA ARG A 89 3.37 8.85 -3.29
C ARG A 89 4.87 8.68 -3.17
N ARG A 90 5.41 7.56 -3.64
CA ARG A 90 6.86 7.28 -3.59
C ARG A 90 7.65 8.24 -4.47
N ARG A 91 7.14 8.57 -5.65
CA ARG A 91 7.76 9.56 -6.54
C ARG A 91 7.84 10.93 -5.87
N LYS A 92 6.76 11.42 -5.25
CA LYS A 92 6.76 12.69 -4.51
C LYS A 92 7.74 12.70 -3.32
N ARG A 93 7.94 11.56 -2.64
CA ARG A 93 8.94 11.44 -1.55
C ARG A 93 10.38 11.54 -2.06
N LEU A 94 10.66 10.97 -3.23
CA LEU A 94 11.99 11.02 -3.85
C LEU A 94 12.37 12.41 -4.35
N ASP A 95 11.38 13.28 -4.55
CA ASP A 95 11.54 14.67 -4.97
C ASP A 95 12.03 15.61 -3.85
N TRP A 96 12.51 15.06 -2.73
CA TRP A 96 13.07 15.82 -1.61
C TRP A 96 14.20 16.78 -2.04
N ARG A 97 14.92 16.48 -3.13
CA ARG A 97 15.93 17.38 -3.71
C ARG A 97 15.31 18.61 -4.38
N GLU A 98 14.15 18.47 -5.02
CA GLU A 98 13.40 19.62 -5.55
C GLU A 98 12.75 20.42 -4.41
N LEU A 99 12.30 19.74 -3.35
CA LEU A 99 11.83 20.41 -2.14
C LEU A 99 12.94 21.19 -1.43
N GLU A 100 14.17 20.65 -1.35
CA GLU A 100 15.31 21.37 -0.75
C GLU A 100 15.74 22.58 -1.60
N LYS A 101 15.74 22.44 -2.94
CA LYS A 101 15.94 23.58 -3.84
C LYS A 101 14.84 24.63 -3.66
N GLY A 102 13.59 24.21 -3.54
CA GLY A 102 12.46 25.08 -3.24
C GLY A 102 12.62 25.80 -1.89
N ARG A 103 13.11 25.10 -0.87
CA ARG A 103 13.39 25.65 0.47
C ARG A 103 14.50 26.70 0.45
N GLN A 104 15.60 26.43 -0.26
CA GLN A 104 16.69 27.40 -0.48
C GLN A 104 16.20 28.66 -1.22
N ILE A 105 15.34 28.50 -2.23
CA ILE A 105 14.73 29.62 -2.96
C ILE A 105 13.77 30.41 -2.07
N GLN A 106 13.00 29.75 -1.21
CA GLN A 106 12.07 30.39 -0.26
C GLN A 106 12.81 31.14 0.87
N GLU A 107 13.89 30.56 1.40
CA GLU A 107 14.79 31.21 2.38
C GLU A 107 15.46 32.44 1.77
N ALA A 108 15.91 32.36 0.52
CA ALA A 108 16.48 33.49 -0.22
C ALA A 108 15.45 34.61 -0.50
N THR A 109 14.16 34.27 -0.63
CA THR A 109 13.11 35.24 -0.95
C THR A 109 12.34 35.79 0.26
N LYS A 110 12.62 35.33 1.50
CA LYS A 110 11.96 35.77 2.75
C LYS A 110 10.42 35.87 2.69
N ARG A 111 9.77 35.15 1.78
CA ARG A 111 8.31 35.10 1.69
C ARG A 111 7.81 34.03 2.65
N LYS A 112 7.08 34.44 3.70
CA LYS A 112 6.27 33.50 4.48
C LYS A 112 5.19 32.95 3.54
N SER A 113 5.37 31.74 3.01
CA SER A 113 4.31 31.07 2.27
C SER A 113 3.19 30.72 3.24
N ASP A 114 1.95 31.04 2.89
CA ASP A 114 0.78 30.52 3.60
C ASP A 114 0.88 28.99 3.70
N PRO A 115 0.47 28.38 4.83
CA PRO A 115 0.49 26.94 4.95
C PRO A 115 -0.45 26.34 3.89
N ASP A 116 0.11 25.58 2.95
CA ASP A 116 -0.68 24.81 1.99
C ASP A 116 -1.57 23.82 2.76
N LEU A 117 -2.83 24.19 2.97
CA LEU A 117 -3.84 23.38 3.68
C LEU A 117 -4.08 22.02 3.00
N ILE A 118 -3.70 21.91 1.73
CA ILE A 118 -3.84 20.73 0.88
C ILE A 118 -2.66 19.77 1.08
N LYS A 119 -1.48 20.28 1.47
CA LYS A 119 -0.23 19.52 1.52
C LYS A 119 -0.26 18.51 2.67
N GLY A 120 -0.27 17.23 2.33
CA GLY A 120 -0.38 16.12 3.29
C GLY A 120 -1.80 15.56 3.46
N LYS A 121 -2.85 16.24 2.96
CA LYS A 121 -4.24 15.76 2.98
C LYS A 121 -4.71 15.21 1.64
N GLU A 122 -3.86 15.23 0.61
CA GLU A 122 -4.26 14.94 -0.78
C GLU A 122 -4.82 13.52 -0.95
N TYR A 123 -4.40 12.59 -0.09
CA TYR A 123 -4.82 11.20 -0.16
C TYR A 123 -5.74 10.78 0.99
N GLU A 124 -6.20 11.70 1.84
CA GLU A 124 -7.01 11.35 3.02
C GLU A 124 -8.32 10.65 2.64
N HIS A 125 -9.02 11.15 1.61
CA HIS A 125 -10.23 10.53 1.08
C HIS A 125 -9.96 9.14 0.48
N PHE A 126 -8.81 8.98 -0.18
CA PHE A 126 -8.40 7.71 -0.74
C PHE A 126 -8.14 6.69 0.37
N ASP A 127 -7.35 7.06 1.38
CA ASP A 127 -7.04 6.20 2.52
C ASP A 127 -8.29 5.80 3.31
N ARG A 128 -9.23 6.74 3.49
CA ARG A 128 -10.52 6.45 4.10
C ARG A 128 -11.32 5.44 3.27
N THR A 129 -11.31 5.55 1.95
CA THR A 129 -12.01 4.62 1.04
C THR A 129 -11.39 3.22 1.10
N VAL A 130 -10.05 3.12 1.08
CA VAL A 130 -9.34 1.84 1.24
C VAL A 130 -9.63 1.21 2.60
N LYS A 131 -9.67 2.02 3.66
CA LYS A 131 -10.04 1.54 5.00
C LYS A 131 -11.46 0.97 5.02
N MET A 132 -12.43 1.67 4.44
CA MET A 132 -13.81 1.19 4.35
C MET A 132 -13.91 -0.09 3.53
N LEU A 133 -13.19 -0.19 2.41
CA LEU A 133 -13.12 -1.41 1.60
C LEU A 133 -12.56 -2.60 2.40
N ASN A 134 -11.50 -2.36 3.18
CA ASN A 134 -10.91 -3.39 4.03
C ASN A 134 -11.86 -3.86 5.14
N GLU A 135 -12.67 -2.96 5.68
CA GLU A 135 -13.66 -3.27 6.71
C GLU A 135 -14.85 -4.05 6.13
N THR A 136 -15.40 -3.62 4.99
CA THR A 136 -16.56 -4.28 4.36
C THR A 136 -16.24 -5.64 3.77
N MET A 137 -15.09 -5.79 3.10
CA MET A 137 -14.68 -7.05 2.46
C MET A 137 -13.76 -7.90 3.36
N GLY A 138 -13.39 -7.41 4.53
CA GLY A 138 -12.46 -8.09 5.43
C GLY A 138 -11.09 -8.33 4.80
N LEU A 139 -10.55 -7.34 4.08
CA LEU A 139 -9.24 -7.38 3.40
C LEU A 139 -8.14 -6.72 4.23
N CYS A 140 -6.89 -6.91 3.79
CA CYS A 140 -5.68 -6.31 4.35
C CYS A 140 -4.91 -5.49 3.30
N LEU A 141 -5.60 -4.66 2.52
CA LEU A 141 -4.97 -3.74 1.55
C LEU A 141 -4.40 -2.52 2.28
N ARG A 142 -3.35 -1.91 1.74
CA ARG A 142 -2.69 -0.75 2.34
C ARG A 142 -2.23 0.21 1.26
#